data_AF-A0A536ZHU1-F1
#
_entry.id   AF-A0A536ZHU1-F1
#
_cell.length_a   1.000
_cell.length_b   1.000
_cell.length_c   1.000
_cell.angle_alpha   90.00
_cell.angle_beta   90.00
_cell.angle_gamma   90.00
#
_symmetry.space_group_name_H-M   'P 1'
#
loop_
_entity.id
_entity.type
_entity.pdbx_description
1 polymer ?
#
loop_
_entity_poly.entity_id
_entity_poly.type
_entity_poly.pdbx_seq_one_letter_code
_entity_poly.pdbx_strand_id
1 'polypeptide(L)'
;MYRAIAACLLLSGCAAMSESECRTGDWYALGERDALSGSRPQLERYADQCGRYQLRPSEQDYLAGWAIGYSEWNNRVSRSRM
;
A
#
# COMPACT_ATOMS: atom_id res chain seq x y z
N MET A 1 12.49 9.07 -41.80
CA MET A 1 13.15 7.75 -41.76
C MET A 1 13.51 7.44 -40.32
N TYR A 2 12.84 6.42 -39.78
CA TYR A 2 13.08 5.66 -38.54
C TYR A 2 13.41 6.36 -37.20
N ARG A 3 12.37 6.38 -36.36
CA ARG A 3 12.32 5.85 -34.98
C ARG A 3 13.22 6.47 -33.92
N ALA A 4 12.56 7.09 -32.94
CA ALA A 4 12.70 6.62 -31.56
C ALA A 4 11.34 6.76 -30.87
N ILE A 5 10.56 5.68 -30.87
CA ILE A 5 9.44 5.54 -29.94
C ILE A 5 10.10 5.40 -28.57
N ALA A 6 10.17 6.49 -27.81
CA ALA A 6 10.56 6.46 -26.41
C ALA A 6 9.42 5.76 -25.64
N ALA A 7 9.49 4.42 -25.60
CA ALA A 7 8.63 3.60 -24.77
C ALA A 7 9.04 3.82 -23.31
N CYS A 8 8.41 4.81 -22.66
CA CYS A 8 8.42 4.90 -21.21
C CYS A 8 7.69 3.66 -20.67
N LEU A 9 8.48 2.69 -20.24
CA LEU A 9 8.05 1.51 -19.49
C LEU A 9 7.41 1.98 -18.17
N LEU A 10 6.10 2.23 -18.19
CA LEU A 10 5.27 2.31 -17.00
C LEU A 10 5.12 0.90 -16.43
N LEU A 11 6.16 0.43 -15.74
CA LEU A 11 6.08 -0.75 -14.87
C LEU A 11 5.35 -0.35 -13.59
N SER A 12 4.06 0.00 -13.68
CA SER A 12 3.14 -0.05 -12.54
C SER A 12 2.64 -1.48 -12.36
N GLY A 13 3.57 -2.41 -12.17
CA GLY A 13 3.24 -3.77 -11.78
C GLY A 13 2.78 -3.77 -10.32
N CYS A 14 1.72 -4.51 -10.02
CA CYS A 14 1.38 -4.89 -8.66
C CYS A 14 2.53 -5.77 -8.12
N ALA A 15 3.60 -5.14 -7.66
CA ALA A 15 4.69 -5.83 -7.01
C ALA A 15 4.10 -6.53 -5.79
N ALA A 16 4.21 -7.86 -5.78
CA ALA A 16 3.92 -8.63 -4.60
C ALA A 16 4.98 -8.28 -3.54
N MET A 17 4.55 -8.23 -2.29
CA MET A 17 5.39 -7.92 -1.15
C MET A 17 6.52 -8.96 -1.04
N SER A 18 7.76 -8.49 -0.99
CA SER A 18 8.95 -9.31 -0.80
C SER A 18 9.04 -9.87 0.63
N GLU A 19 9.83 -10.93 0.82
CA GLU A 19 10.08 -11.50 2.15
C GLU A 19 10.65 -10.45 3.13
N SER A 20 11.58 -9.61 2.66
CA SER A 20 12.16 -8.53 3.48
C SER A 20 11.10 -7.53 3.92
N GLU A 21 10.19 -7.14 3.03
CA GLU A 21 9.09 -6.25 3.40
C GLU A 21 8.15 -6.93 4.40
N CYS A 22 7.89 -8.23 4.28
CA CYS A 22 7.08 -8.98 5.25
C CYS A 22 7.75 -9.07 6.63
N ARG A 23 9.09 -9.14 6.68
CA ARG A 23 9.86 -9.37 7.89
C ARG A 23 10.17 -8.09 8.65
N THR A 24 10.57 -7.04 7.94
CA THR A 24 11.08 -5.79 8.53
C THR A 24 10.27 -4.57 8.09
N GLY A 25 9.14 -4.77 7.42
CA GLY A 25 8.28 -3.69 6.98
C GLY A 25 7.65 -2.95 8.15
N ASP A 26 7.60 -1.62 8.03
CA ASP A 26 6.82 -0.76 8.91
C ASP A 26 5.33 -0.90 8.53
N TRP A 27 4.62 -1.75 9.26
CA TRP A 27 3.21 -2.04 9.05
C TRP A 27 2.32 -0.82 9.28
N TYR A 28 2.67 0.04 10.25
CA TYR A 28 1.95 1.27 10.52
C TYR A 28 2.04 2.22 9.33
N ALA A 29 3.26 2.50 8.86
CA ALA A 29 3.46 3.38 7.71
C ALA A 29 2.84 2.81 6.44
N LEU A 30 2.81 1.48 6.28
CA LEU A 30 2.12 0.83 5.15
C LEU A 30 0.61 1.06 5.22
N GLY A 31 -0.02 0.83 6.37
CA GLY A 31 -1.46 1.07 6.56
C GLY A 31 -1.85 2.53 6.33
N GLU A 32 -1.05 3.47 6.83
CA GLU A 32 -1.25 4.90 6.61
C GLU A 32 -1.23 5.26 5.11
N ARG A 33 -0.22 4.78 4.36
CA ARG A 33 -0.13 5.03 2.92
C ARG A 33 -1.30 4.43 2.14
N ASP A 34 -1.71 3.21 2.49
CA ASP A 34 -2.85 2.56 1.85
C ASP A 34 -4.13 3.38 2.06
N ALA A 35 -4.38 3.84 3.29
CA ALA A 35 -5.56 4.65 3.58
C ALA A 35 -5.52 6.02 2.87
N LEU A 36 -4.34 6.66 2.82
CA LEU A 36 -4.15 7.93 2.10
C LEU A 36 -4.37 7.80 0.58
N SER A 37 -4.22 6.60 0.02
CA SER A 37 -4.58 6.31 -1.37
C SER A 37 -6.09 6.10 -1.59
N GLY A 38 -6.89 6.07 -0.52
CA GLY A 38 -8.31 5.73 -0.54
C GLY A 38 -8.59 4.23 -0.57
N SER A 39 -7.58 3.39 -0.29
CA SER A 39 -7.73 1.94 -0.29
C SER A 39 -8.38 1.45 1.00
N ARG A 40 -9.22 0.41 0.89
CA ARG A 40 -9.70 -0.36 2.04
C ARG A 40 -8.54 -1.14 2.68
N PRO A 41 -8.63 -1.54 3.96
CA PRO A 41 -7.61 -2.36 4.61
C PRO A 41 -7.30 -3.61 3.77
N GLN A 42 -6.02 -3.88 3.52
CA GLN A 42 -5.53 -4.96 2.65
C GLN A 42 -4.91 -6.12 3.45
N LEU A 43 -5.30 -6.30 4.72
CA LEU A 43 -4.68 -7.29 5.62
C LEU A 43 -4.69 -8.71 5.08
N GLU A 44 -5.82 -9.17 4.55
CA GLU A 44 -5.95 -10.51 3.96
C GLU A 44 -4.95 -10.71 2.81
N ARG A 45 -4.84 -9.70 1.94
CA ARG A 45 -3.88 -9.69 0.84
C ARG A 45 -2.43 -9.73 1.35
N TYR A 46 -2.10 -9.05 2.45
CA TYR A 46 -0.75 -9.11 3.04
C TYR A 46 -0.50 -10.44 3.75
N ALA A 47 -1.49 -11.00 4.43
CA ALA A 47 -1.41 -12.32 5.05
C ALA A 47 -1.16 -13.42 4.00
N ASP A 48 -1.82 -13.36 2.84
CA ASP A 48 -1.62 -14.31 1.75
C ASP A 48 -0.23 -14.21 1.10
N GLN A 49 0.32 -12.99 0.98
CA GLN A 49 1.65 -12.77 0.42
C GLN A 49 2.75 -13.19 1.41
N CYS A 50 2.66 -12.74 2.65
CA CYS A 50 3.65 -13.04 3.69
C CYS A 50 3.57 -14.48 4.19
N GLY A 51 2.40 -15.11 4.11
CA GLY A 51 2.20 -16.51 4.48
C GLY A 51 3.05 -17.49 3.66
N ARG A 52 3.41 -17.11 2.42
CA ARG A 52 4.35 -17.88 1.56
C ARG A 52 5.75 -18.00 2.18
N TYR A 53 6.11 -17.04 3.02
CA TYR A 53 7.38 -16.97 3.75
C TYR A 53 7.22 -17.35 5.23
N GLN A 54 6.04 -17.87 5.64
CA GLN A 54 5.69 -18.15 7.03
C GLN A 54 5.76 -16.91 7.95
N LEU A 55 5.61 -15.72 7.35
CA LEU A 55 5.56 -14.43 8.04
C LEU A 55 4.10 -13.96 8.14
N ARG A 56 3.81 -13.10 9.11
CA ARG A 56 2.48 -12.50 9.29
C ARG A 56 2.58 -10.99 9.46
N PRO A 57 1.63 -10.22 8.89
CA PRO A 57 1.53 -8.80 9.15
C PRO A 57 1.20 -8.51 10.62
N SER A 58 1.71 -7.40 11.14
CA SER A 58 1.21 -6.83 12.39
C SER A 58 -0.14 -6.16 12.12
N GLU A 59 -1.22 -6.87 12.40
CA GLU A 59 -2.58 -6.37 12.19
C GLU A 59 -2.84 -5.09 13.01
N GLN A 60 -2.39 -5.08 14.26
CA GLN A 60 -2.54 -3.93 15.14
C GLN A 60 -1.86 -2.68 14.57
N ASP A 61 -0.59 -2.78 14.16
CA ASP A 61 0.15 -1.62 13.65
C ASP A 61 -0.43 -1.15 12.32
N TYR A 62 -0.76 -2.09 11.42
CA TYR A 62 -1.35 -1.77 10.13
C TYR A 62 -2.69 -1.05 10.28
N LEU A 63 -3.60 -1.56 11.12
CA LEU A 63 -4.91 -0.91 11.33
C LEU A 63 -4.78 0.43 12.04
N ALA A 64 -3.84 0.57 12.97
CA ALA A 64 -3.57 1.86 13.63
C ALA A 64 -3.14 2.92 12.61
N GLY A 65 -2.18 2.60 11.73
CA GLY A 65 -1.76 3.50 10.65
C GLY A 65 -2.88 3.78 9.66
N TRP A 66 -3.63 2.74 9.26
CA TRP A 66 -4.75 2.88 8.34
C TRP A 66 -5.83 3.82 8.87
N ALA A 67 -6.19 3.73 10.15
CA ALA A 67 -7.20 4.60 10.76
C ALA A 67 -6.80 6.09 10.70
N ILE A 68 -5.53 6.39 10.98
CA ILE A 68 -4.99 7.75 10.87
C ILE A 68 -5.01 8.24 9.42
N GLY A 69 -4.47 7.46 8.49
CA GLY A 69 -4.45 7.83 7.08
C GLY A 69 -5.86 7.99 6.48
N TYR A 70 -6.84 7.23 6.95
CA TYR A 70 -8.23 7.30 6.49
C TYR A 70 -8.92 8.59 6.96
N SER A 71 -8.67 9.01 8.20
CA SER A 71 -9.11 10.32 8.72
C SER A 71 -8.57 11.46 7.85
N GLU A 72 -7.28 11.42 7.53
CA GLU A 72 -6.63 12.41 6.67
C GLU A 72 -7.18 12.40 5.24
N TRP A 73 -7.39 11.22 4.65
CA TRP A 73 -7.99 11.09 3.34
C TRP A 73 -9.39 11.70 3.30
N ASN A 74 -10.24 11.41 4.30
CA ASN A 74 -11.59 11.99 4.41
C ASN A 74 -11.55 13.52 4.49
N ASN A 75 -10.60 14.09 5.25
CA ASN A 75 -10.42 15.54 5.32
C ASN A 75 -10.04 16.14 3.96
N ARG A 76 -9.10 15.52 3.24
CA ARG A 76 -8.66 15.98 1.91
C ARG A 76 -9.80 15.94 0.89
N VAL A 77 -10.52 14.82 0.84
CA VAL A 77 -11.63 14.64 -0.11
C VAL A 77 -12.79 15.58 0.23
N SER A 78 -13.10 15.79 1.51
CA SER A 78 -14.17 16.71 1.92
C SER A 78 -13.85 18.15 1.54
N ARG A 79 -12.61 18.60 1.74
CA ARG A 79 -12.17 19.95 1.33
C ARG A 79 -12.17 20.14 -0.18
N SER A 80 -11.83 19.12 -0.95
CA SER A 80 -11.83 19.20 -2.42
C SER A 80 -13.22 19.34 -3.05
N ARG A 81 -14.28 19.14 -2.28
CA ARG A 81 -15.68 19.23 -2.72
C ARG A 81 -16.34 20.58 -2.38
N MET A 82 -15.63 21.49 -1.69
CA MET A 82 -16.08 22.85 -1.36
C MET A 82 -15.55 23.83 -2.39
#